data_AF-A0A4U9V0K2-F1
#
_entry.id   AF-A0A4U9V0K2-F1
#
_cell.length_a   1.000
_cell.length_b   1.000
_cell.length_c   1.000
_cell.angle_alpha   90.00
_cell.angle_beta   90.00
_cell.angle_gamma   90.00
#
_symmetry.space_group_name_H-M   'P 1'
#
loop_
_entity.id
_entity.type
_entity.pdbx_description
1 polymer ?
#
loop_
_entity_poly.entity_id
_entity_poly.type
_entity_poly.pdbx_seq_one_letter_code
_entity_poly.pdbx_strand_id
1 'polypeptide(L)'
;MNREPLGLYPDSLPFHGADIWTLYELSWLNAKGLPQVAVGEISLNANSINLIESKSFKLYLNSFNQTHFPDWEAVRSTLQRDLAACAQGDVSVSLFSVDRLEGSPIARLEGECLDQQDISIDNYEFDTGYLEGAAGSQIVEETLVSHLLKSNCLITNQPDWGSVQIRYRGPQINP
;
A
#
# COMPACT_ATOMS: atom_id res chain seq x y z
N MET A 1 -12.21 -12.78 1.54
CA MET A 1 -12.50 -13.10 0.12
C MET A 1 -11.27 -13.51 -0.68
N ASN A 2 -10.18 -12.72 -0.78
CA ASN A 2 -9.03 -13.13 -1.63
C ASN A 2 -8.03 -14.09 -0.96
N ARG A 3 -8.09 -14.26 0.37
CA ARG A 3 -7.19 -15.16 1.11
C ARG A 3 -7.52 -16.64 0.93
N GLU A 4 -8.80 -16.99 0.95
CA GLU A 4 -9.24 -18.39 0.84
C GLU A 4 -8.82 -19.07 -0.48
N PRO A 5 -8.93 -18.43 -1.67
CA PRO A 5 -8.40 -19.00 -2.92
C PRO A 5 -6.89 -19.25 -2.91
N LEU A 6 -6.14 -18.54 -2.06
CA LEU A 6 -4.70 -18.73 -1.86
C LEU A 6 -4.39 -19.79 -0.79
N GLY A 7 -5.41 -20.46 -0.23
CA GLY A 7 -5.26 -21.42 0.86
C GLY A 7 -4.89 -20.78 2.20
N LEU A 8 -5.13 -19.47 2.35
CA LEU A 8 -4.75 -18.70 3.53
C LEU A 8 -5.97 -18.50 4.43
N TYR A 9 -5.84 -18.92 5.70
CA TYR A 9 -6.91 -18.84 6.69
C TYR A 9 -6.51 -17.92 7.86
N PRO A 10 -7.48 -17.23 8.49
CA PRO A 10 -7.20 -16.20 9.50
C PRO A 10 -6.36 -16.68 10.69
N ASP A 11 -6.50 -17.95 11.09
CA ASP A 11 -5.88 -18.48 12.30
C ASP A 11 -4.38 -18.79 12.14
N SER A 12 -3.85 -18.76 10.92
CA SER A 12 -2.43 -19.03 10.64
C SER A 12 -1.99 -18.36 9.33
N LEU A 13 -1.87 -17.03 9.34
CA LEU A 13 -1.31 -16.31 8.20
C LEU A 13 0.21 -16.53 8.14
N PRO A 14 0.78 -16.87 6.97
CA PRO A 14 2.21 -17.08 6.79
C PRO A 14 3.00 -15.77 6.68
N PHE A 15 2.35 -14.63 6.96
CA PHE A 15 2.92 -13.30 6.85
C PHE A 15 2.37 -12.39 7.95
N HIS A 16 3.09 -11.29 8.15
CA HIS A 16 2.68 -10.13 8.94
C HIS A 16 3.03 -8.87 8.16
N GLY A 17 2.41 -7.74 8.49
CA GLY A 17 2.68 -6.48 7.80
C GLY A 17 1.53 -5.51 7.92
N ALA A 18 1.53 -4.51 7.05
CA ALA A 18 0.49 -3.50 6.96
C ALA A 18 0.35 -2.98 5.53
N ASP A 19 -0.86 -2.54 5.19
CA ASP A 19 -1.11 -1.73 4.00
C ASP A 19 -0.86 -0.26 4.37
N ILE A 20 0.13 0.37 3.73
CA ILE A 20 0.47 1.78 3.95
C ILE A 20 -0.18 2.63 2.86
N TRP A 21 -0.96 3.63 3.27
CA TRP A 21 -1.67 4.53 2.34
C TRP A 21 -1.20 5.97 2.53
N THR A 22 -0.92 6.64 1.42
CA THR A 22 -0.65 8.08 1.40
C THR A 22 -1.86 8.85 0.87
N LEU A 23 -2.35 9.79 1.67
CA LEU A 23 -3.52 10.62 1.39
C LEU A 23 -3.04 12.01 0.95
N TYR A 24 -2.80 12.20 -0.34
CA TYR A 24 -2.28 13.46 -0.88
C TYR A 24 -3.30 14.61 -0.88
N GLU A 25 -4.61 14.30 -0.90
CA GLU A 25 -5.70 15.26 -1.10
C GLU A 25 -6.52 15.48 0.18
N LEU A 26 -5.93 15.37 1.38
CA LEU A 26 -6.65 15.58 2.64
C LEU A 26 -6.86 17.07 2.94
N SER A 27 -8.12 17.48 3.08
CA SER A 27 -8.52 18.86 3.35
C SER A 27 -9.76 18.95 4.24
N TRP A 28 -9.85 20.00 5.06
CA TRP A 28 -11.00 20.29 5.92
C TRP A 28 -11.10 21.77 6.28
N LEU A 29 -12.10 22.19 7.08
CA LEU A 29 -12.19 23.55 7.61
C LEU A 29 -11.78 23.60 9.08
N ASN A 30 -10.97 24.58 9.49
CA ASN A 30 -10.75 24.82 10.91
C ASN A 30 -12.00 25.38 11.61
N ALA A 31 -11.96 25.58 12.92
CA ALA A 31 -13.08 26.09 13.72
C ALA A 31 -13.68 27.43 13.23
N LYS A 32 -12.95 28.20 12.42
CA LYS A 32 -13.37 29.50 11.88
C LYS A 32 -13.75 29.43 10.40
N GLY A 33 -13.81 28.24 9.80
CA GLY A 33 -14.18 28.05 8.40
C GLY A 33 -13.04 28.28 7.40
N LEU A 34 -11.80 28.45 7.86
CA LEU A 34 -10.65 28.56 6.96
C LEU A 34 -10.21 27.15 6.52
N PRO A 35 -10.07 26.89 5.21
CA PRO A 35 -9.56 25.62 4.71
C PRO A 35 -8.17 25.27 5.25
N GLN A 36 -7.95 24.00 5.52
CA GLN A 36 -6.72 23.40 5.99
C GLN A 36 -6.36 22.24 5.07
N VAL A 37 -5.07 22.02 4.84
CA VAL A 37 -4.56 20.94 3.98
C VAL A 37 -3.48 20.15 4.70
N ALA A 38 -3.42 18.85 4.43
CA ALA A 38 -2.38 17.97 4.96
C ALA A 38 -2.13 16.81 4.00
N VAL A 39 -0.98 16.15 4.17
CA VAL A 39 -0.78 14.78 3.67
C VAL A 39 -1.00 13.82 4.84
N GLY A 40 -1.86 12.85 4.63
CA GLY A 40 -2.09 11.77 5.59
C GLY A 40 -1.24 10.53 5.27
N GLU A 41 -0.76 9.85 6.30
CA GLU A 41 -0.23 8.50 6.21
C GLU A 41 -1.07 7.58 7.10
N ILE A 42 -1.52 6.46 6.52
CA ILE A 42 -2.30 5.45 7.21
C ILE A 42 -1.52 4.15 7.18
N SER A 43 -1.43 3.45 8.31
CA SER A 43 -0.98 2.06 8.37
C SER A 43 -2.13 1.19 8.84
N LEU A 44 -2.66 0.37 7.93
CA LEU A 44 -3.71 -0.62 8.21
C LEU A 44 -3.06 -1.98 8.46
N ASN A 45 -3.24 -2.56 9.64
CA ASN A 45 -2.64 -3.85 9.97
C ASN A 45 -3.17 -4.95 9.03
N ALA A 46 -2.26 -5.77 8.48
CA ALA A 46 -2.63 -6.89 7.61
C ALA A 46 -3.53 -7.93 8.31
N ASN A 47 -3.56 -7.98 9.65
CA ASN A 47 -4.46 -8.86 10.40
C ASN A 47 -5.90 -8.34 10.49
N SER A 48 -6.20 -7.15 9.97
CA SER A 48 -7.56 -6.61 9.94
C SER A 48 -8.51 -7.51 9.13
N ILE A 49 -9.78 -7.54 9.53
CA ILE A 49 -10.79 -8.39 8.87
C ILE A 49 -11.10 -7.86 7.46
N ASN A 50 -11.20 -6.53 7.32
CA ASN A 50 -11.52 -5.87 6.07
C ASN A 50 -10.37 -4.98 5.59
N LEU A 51 -10.20 -4.92 4.27
CA LEU A 51 -9.52 -3.82 3.60
C LEU A 51 -10.50 -2.67 3.35
N ILE A 52 -9.98 -1.47 3.12
CA ILE A 52 -10.78 -0.29 2.79
C ILE A 52 -10.71 -0.07 1.27
N GLU A 53 -11.85 0.00 0.60
CA GLU A 53 -11.91 0.16 -0.85
C GLU A 53 -11.58 1.61 -1.26
N SER A 54 -10.64 1.79 -2.18
CA SER A 54 -10.02 3.09 -2.50
C SER A 54 -11.00 4.19 -2.92
N LYS A 55 -12.03 3.86 -3.72
CA LYS A 55 -13.00 4.86 -4.20
C LYS A 55 -13.90 5.34 -3.06
N SER A 56 -14.41 4.43 -2.24
CA SER A 56 -15.20 4.74 -1.07
C SER A 56 -14.38 5.55 -0.07
N PHE A 57 -13.10 5.22 0.10
CA PHE A 57 -12.19 5.96 0.96
C PHE A 57 -12.00 7.39 0.46
N LYS A 58 -11.78 7.59 -0.84
CA LYS A 58 -11.71 8.94 -1.44
C LYS A 58 -12.98 9.75 -1.19
N LEU A 59 -14.17 9.14 -1.32
CA LEU A 59 -15.43 9.83 -1.05
C LEU A 59 -15.59 10.18 0.44
N TYR A 60 -15.15 9.31 1.34
CA TYR A 60 -15.11 9.59 2.78
C TYR A 60 -14.20 10.80 3.08
N LEU A 61 -12.99 10.85 2.52
CA LEU A 61 -12.08 12.00 2.70
C LEU A 61 -12.69 13.29 2.14
N ASN A 62 -13.35 13.24 0.98
CA ASN A 62 -14.03 14.40 0.40
C ASN A 62 -15.13 14.97 1.30
N SER A 63 -15.72 14.15 2.18
CA SER A 63 -16.72 14.64 3.14
C SER A 63 -16.12 15.59 4.20
N PHE A 64 -14.80 15.58 4.38
CA PHE A 64 -14.12 16.47 5.33
C PHE A 64 -13.97 17.88 4.77
N ASN A 65 -13.94 18.05 3.44
CA ASN A 65 -13.59 19.31 2.76
C ASN A 65 -14.43 20.52 3.22
N GLN A 66 -15.71 20.32 3.54
CA GLN A 66 -16.62 21.36 4.03
C GLN A 66 -17.01 21.19 5.51
N THR A 67 -16.30 20.32 6.23
CA THR A 67 -16.57 19.99 7.63
C THR A 67 -15.63 20.76 8.55
N HIS A 68 -16.19 21.36 9.60
CA HIS A 68 -15.42 22.08 10.61
C HIS A 68 -14.85 21.10 11.64
N PHE A 69 -13.54 21.18 11.85
CA PHE A 69 -12.86 20.51 12.95
C PHE A 69 -12.20 21.54 13.88
N PRO A 70 -12.21 21.30 15.20
CA PRO A 70 -11.64 22.22 16.17
C PRO A 70 -10.12 22.35 16.02
N ASP A 71 -9.45 21.25 15.67
CA ASP A 71 -8.01 21.16 15.49
C ASP A 71 -7.64 19.94 14.61
N TRP A 72 -6.34 19.77 14.38
CA TRP A 72 -5.78 18.65 13.61
C TRP A 72 -5.94 17.29 14.31
N GLU A 73 -5.92 17.28 15.64
CA GLU A 73 -6.01 16.05 16.43
C GLU A 73 -7.41 15.44 16.32
N ALA A 74 -8.44 16.27 16.27
CA ALA A 74 -9.82 15.84 16.01
C ALA A 74 -9.96 15.19 14.63
N VAL A 75 -9.28 15.71 13.60
CA VAL A 75 -9.25 15.10 12.25
C VAL A 75 -8.56 13.74 12.32
N ARG A 76 -7.35 13.69 12.88
CA ARG A 76 -6.54 12.47 13.03
C ARG A 76 -7.31 11.37 13.77
N SER A 77 -7.91 11.72 14.91
CA SER A 77 -8.68 10.80 15.74
C SER A 77 -9.97 10.33 15.07
N THR A 78 -10.64 11.19 14.29
CA THR A 78 -11.83 10.81 13.52
C THR A 78 -11.47 9.81 12.43
N LEU A 79 -10.44 10.10 11.63
CA LEU A 79 -9.93 9.17 10.62
C LEU A 79 -9.56 7.83 11.26
N GLN A 80 -8.76 7.84 12.33
CA GLN A 80 -8.32 6.60 12.97
C GLN A 80 -9.49 5.76 13.47
N ARG A 81 -10.45 6.37 14.17
CA ARG A 81 -11.64 5.68 14.69
C ARG A 81 -12.48 5.07 13.56
N ASP A 82 -12.80 5.86 12.55
CA ASP A 82 -13.73 5.45 11.49
C ASP A 82 -13.09 4.37 10.61
N LEU A 83 -11.79 4.49 10.30
CA LEU A 83 -11.05 3.49 9.53
C LEU A 83 -10.84 2.20 10.33
N ALA A 84 -10.52 2.27 11.63
CA ALA A 84 -10.42 1.09 12.48
C ALA A 84 -11.78 0.35 12.57
N ALA A 85 -12.89 1.07 12.65
CA ALA A 85 -14.22 0.47 12.65
C ALA A 85 -14.56 -0.19 11.30
N CYS A 86 -14.19 0.44 10.18
CA CYS A 86 -14.38 -0.12 8.84
C CYS A 86 -13.54 -1.39 8.62
N ALA A 87 -12.25 -1.31 8.98
CA ALA A 87 -11.30 -2.41 8.87
C ALA A 87 -11.57 -3.56 9.86
N GLN A 88 -12.21 -3.25 10.99
CA GLN A 88 -12.26 -4.11 12.17
C GLN A 88 -10.86 -4.61 12.53
N GLY A 89 -9.95 -3.65 12.73
CA GLY A 89 -8.55 -3.91 13.00
C GLY A 89 -7.80 -2.62 13.34
N ASP A 90 -6.50 -2.79 13.63
CA ASP A 90 -5.65 -1.70 14.07
C ASP A 90 -5.26 -0.81 12.89
N VAL A 91 -5.52 0.49 13.04
CA VAL A 91 -5.15 1.53 12.10
C VAL A 91 -4.39 2.62 12.85
N SER A 92 -3.26 3.05 12.31
CA SER A 92 -2.58 4.29 12.76
C SER A 92 -2.71 5.38 11.70
N VAL A 93 -2.79 6.63 12.15
CA VAL A 93 -2.95 7.81 11.30
C VAL A 93 -1.96 8.89 11.73
N SER A 94 -1.15 9.33 10.77
CA SER A 94 -0.22 10.46 10.90
C SER A 94 -0.60 11.55 9.91
N LEU A 95 -0.59 12.81 10.36
CA LEU A 95 -0.88 13.96 9.52
C LEU A 95 0.36 14.86 9.44
N PHE A 96 0.71 15.29 8.23
CA PHE A 96 1.85 16.15 7.94
C PHE A 96 1.37 17.43 7.27
N SER A 97 1.87 18.59 7.71
CA SER A 97 1.76 19.80 6.93
C SER A 97 2.60 19.69 5.65
N VAL A 98 2.19 20.39 4.61
CA VAL A 98 2.93 20.41 3.33
C VAL A 98 4.37 20.91 3.55
N ASP A 99 4.54 21.96 4.37
CA ASP A 99 5.86 22.51 4.72
C ASP A 99 6.77 21.47 5.38
N ARG A 100 6.22 20.54 6.16
CA ARG A 100 7.00 19.48 6.81
C ARG A 100 7.57 18.47 5.81
N LEU A 101 6.95 18.35 4.63
CA LEU A 101 7.39 17.44 3.58
C LEU A 101 8.34 18.12 2.59
N GLU A 102 8.51 19.44 2.66
CA GLU A 102 9.42 20.17 1.79
C GLU A 102 10.85 19.63 1.93
N GLY A 103 11.48 19.35 0.78
CA GLY A 103 12.83 18.77 0.73
C GLY A 103 12.91 17.26 0.96
N SER A 104 11.79 16.55 1.14
CA SER A 104 11.78 15.09 1.18
C SER A 104 12.32 14.51 -0.14
N PRO A 105 13.31 13.60 -0.11
CA PRO A 105 13.83 12.99 -1.32
C PRO A 105 12.83 11.98 -1.90
N ILE A 106 12.82 11.85 -3.22
CA ILE A 106 12.20 10.68 -3.88
C ILE A 106 13.12 9.50 -3.60
N ALA A 107 12.67 8.59 -2.73
CA ALA A 107 13.44 7.42 -2.35
C ALA A 107 13.45 6.36 -3.46
N ARG A 108 14.53 5.57 -3.51
CA ARG A 108 14.61 4.33 -4.27
C ARG A 108 14.36 3.14 -3.35
N LEU A 109 13.82 2.06 -3.91
CA LEU A 109 13.83 0.76 -3.24
C LEU A 109 15.27 0.27 -3.09
N GLU A 110 15.49 -0.57 -2.08
CA GLU A 110 16.79 -1.16 -1.78
C GLU A 110 16.94 -2.49 -2.51
N GLY A 111 18.12 -2.76 -3.07
CA GLY A 111 18.43 -4.04 -3.71
C GLY A 111 18.91 -3.93 -5.15
N GLU A 112 19.05 -5.08 -5.79
CA GLU A 112 19.40 -5.22 -7.21
C GLU A 112 18.15 -5.10 -8.07
N CYS A 113 18.17 -4.22 -9.07
CA CYS A 113 17.05 -4.06 -10.00
C CYS A 113 17.16 -5.08 -11.13
N LEU A 114 16.12 -5.91 -11.28
CA LEU A 114 16.07 -6.99 -12.26
C LEU A 114 15.58 -6.56 -13.64
N ASP A 115 15.21 -5.29 -13.83
CA ASP A 115 14.45 -4.86 -15.01
C ASP A 115 15.29 -4.77 -16.30
N GLN A 116 16.63 -4.73 -16.18
CA GLN A 116 17.54 -4.53 -17.31
C GLN A 116 17.99 -5.87 -17.92
N GLN A 117 17.03 -6.65 -18.42
CA GLN A 117 17.27 -7.95 -19.06
C GLN A 117 17.07 -7.91 -20.58
N ASP A 118 17.90 -8.63 -21.31
CA ASP A 118 17.75 -8.85 -22.75
C ASP A 118 16.96 -10.14 -23.01
N ILE A 119 15.65 -10.07 -22.76
CA ILE A 119 14.71 -11.19 -22.91
C ILE A 119 13.50 -10.78 -23.76
N SER A 120 12.84 -11.76 -24.37
CA SER A 120 11.58 -11.58 -25.10
C SER A 120 10.40 -12.07 -24.29
N ILE A 121 9.34 -11.28 -24.23
CA ILE A 121 8.06 -11.64 -23.61
C ILE A 121 6.97 -11.53 -24.69
N ASP A 122 6.31 -12.64 -24.99
CA ASP A 122 5.25 -12.73 -26.00
C ASP A 122 3.88 -13.13 -25.42
N ASN A 123 3.85 -13.57 -24.15
CA ASN A 123 2.64 -13.85 -23.39
C ASN A 123 2.55 -12.94 -22.14
N TYR A 124 1.38 -12.36 -21.91
CA TYR A 124 1.09 -11.48 -20.77
C TYR A 124 -0.07 -11.99 -19.90
N GLU A 125 -0.51 -13.25 -20.11
CA GLU A 125 -1.44 -13.90 -19.21
C GLU A 125 -0.76 -14.24 -17.87
N PHE A 126 -1.53 -14.20 -16.79
CA PHE A 126 -1.02 -14.54 -15.46
C PHE A 126 -0.76 -16.05 -15.36
N ASP A 127 0.48 -16.43 -15.05
CA ASP A 127 0.87 -17.82 -14.86
C ASP A 127 1.86 -17.96 -13.69
N THR A 128 1.50 -18.77 -12.68
CA THR A 128 2.40 -19.08 -11.56
C THR A 128 3.47 -20.10 -11.92
N GLY A 129 3.32 -20.79 -13.05
CA GLY A 129 4.27 -21.77 -13.59
C GLY A 129 5.64 -21.19 -13.89
N TYR A 130 5.75 -19.87 -14.13
CA TYR A 130 7.03 -19.18 -14.30
C TYR A 130 7.96 -19.29 -13.07
N LEU A 131 7.42 -19.62 -11.89
CA LEU A 131 8.21 -19.81 -10.67
C LEU A 131 8.63 -21.26 -10.42
N GLU A 132 8.17 -22.22 -11.24
CA GLU A 132 8.53 -23.63 -11.08
C GLU A 132 10.03 -23.84 -11.33
N GLY A 133 10.75 -24.35 -10.33
CA GLY A 133 12.20 -24.57 -10.41
C GLY A 133 13.02 -23.28 -10.52
N ALA A 134 12.42 -22.11 -10.26
CA ALA A 134 13.12 -20.83 -10.33
C ALA A 134 14.20 -20.68 -9.25
N ALA A 135 14.10 -21.41 -8.13
CA ALA A 135 15.09 -21.38 -7.07
C ALA A 135 16.10 -22.54 -7.20
N GLY A 136 17.40 -22.22 -7.17
CA GLY A 136 18.50 -23.18 -7.23
C GLY A 136 18.76 -23.90 -5.90
N SER A 137 20.02 -24.32 -5.68
CA SER A 137 20.44 -24.99 -4.42
C SER A 137 21.30 -24.11 -3.51
N GLN A 138 21.92 -23.06 -4.06
CA GLN A 138 22.77 -22.14 -3.31
C GLN A 138 21.93 -21.28 -2.37
N ILE A 139 22.26 -21.25 -1.08
CA ILE A 139 21.57 -20.38 -0.12
C ILE A 139 22.20 -18.98 -0.14
N VAL A 140 21.36 -17.96 -0.30
CA VAL A 140 21.73 -16.54 -0.30
C VAL A 140 20.86 -15.75 0.67
N GLU A 141 21.30 -14.53 0.98
CA GLU A 141 20.45 -13.48 1.53
C GLU A 141 20.62 -12.27 0.62
N GLU A 142 19.58 -11.91 -0.11
CA GLU A 142 19.63 -10.84 -1.11
C GLU A 142 18.32 -10.04 -1.11
N THR A 143 18.35 -8.90 -1.79
CA THR A 143 17.19 -8.04 -1.97
C THR A 143 17.10 -7.66 -3.44
N LEU A 144 15.96 -7.97 -4.05
CA LEU A 144 15.68 -7.78 -5.47
C LEU A 144 14.56 -6.74 -5.64
N VAL A 145 14.61 -5.96 -6.71
CA VAL A 145 13.67 -4.90 -7.02
C VAL A 145 13.21 -5.01 -8.47
N SER A 146 11.92 -4.75 -8.71
CA SER A 146 11.39 -4.47 -10.04
C SER A 146 10.46 -3.27 -10.02
N HIS A 147 10.57 -2.41 -11.02
CA HIS A 147 9.69 -1.27 -11.28
C HIS A 147 8.61 -1.58 -12.34
N LEU A 148 8.56 -2.83 -12.83
CA LEU A 148 7.71 -3.24 -13.95
C LEU A 148 6.37 -3.87 -13.52
N LEU A 149 6.05 -3.87 -12.22
CA LEU A 149 4.80 -4.43 -11.74
C LEU A 149 3.62 -3.60 -12.26
N LYS A 150 2.77 -4.26 -13.05
CA LYS A 150 1.51 -3.71 -13.54
C LYS A 150 0.39 -4.74 -13.46
N SER A 151 -0.75 -4.33 -12.93
CA SER A 151 -2.00 -5.11 -12.93
C SER A 151 -3.15 -4.25 -13.46
N ASN A 152 -4.39 -4.76 -13.40
CA ASN A 152 -5.58 -3.97 -13.70
C ASN A 152 -6.49 -3.95 -12.48
N CYS A 153 -7.01 -2.78 -12.14
CA CYS A 153 -7.98 -2.63 -11.08
C CYS A 153 -9.26 -3.40 -11.42
N LEU A 154 -9.66 -4.36 -10.57
CA LEU A 154 -10.81 -5.24 -10.82
C LEU A 154 -12.14 -4.51 -11.06
N ILE A 155 -12.28 -3.28 -10.53
CA ILE A 155 -13.53 -2.51 -10.60
C ILE A 155 -13.56 -1.58 -11.81
N THR A 156 -12.44 -0.96 -12.15
CA THR A 156 -12.37 0.10 -13.19
C THR A 156 -11.69 -0.37 -14.47
N ASN A 157 -10.99 -1.50 -14.42
CA ASN A 157 -10.12 -2.03 -15.46
C ASN A 157 -9.01 -1.06 -15.90
N GLN A 158 -8.72 -0.04 -15.07
CA GLN A 158 -7.61 0.88 -15.28
C GLN A 158 -6.30 0.23 -14.83
N PRO A 159 -5.16 0.62 -15.44
CA PRO A 159 -3.87 0.06 -15.07
C PRO A 159 -3.46 0.50 -13.66
N ASP A 160 -3.04 -0.47 -12.85
CA ASP A 160 -2.36 -0.23 -11.59
C ASP A 160 -0.86 -0.38 -11.82
N TRP A 161 -0.07 0.56 -11.32
CA TRP A 161 1.39 0.60 -11.47
C TRP A 161 2.06 0.50 -10.10
N GLY A 162 3.13 -0.27 -10.01
CA GLY A 162 3.86 -0.44 -8.77
C GLY A 162 5.32 -0.79 -8.98
N SER A 163 6.09 -0.64 -7.92
CA SER A 163 7.40 -1.26 -7.78
C SER A 163 7.33 -2.26 -6.63
N VAL A 164 8.05 -3.37 -6.75
CA VAL A 164 8.11 -4.43 -5.74
C VAL A 164 9.55 -4.63 -5.29
N GLN A 165 9.75 -4.77 -3.98
CA GLN A 165 11.01 -5.17 -3.37
C GLN A 165 10.82 -6.50 -2.67
N ILE A 166 11.68 -7.46 -2.98
CA ILE A 166 11.67 -8.81 -2.39
C ILE A 166 12.97 -8.99 -1.65
N ARG A 167 12.92 -9.01 -0.33
CA ARG A 167 14.05 -9.39 0.53
C ARG A 167 13.82 -10.81 1.04
N TYR A 168 14.79 -11.68 0.84
CA TYR A 168 14.65 -13.08 1.26
C TYR A 168 15.98 -13.69 1.69
N ARG A 169 15.87 -14.81 2.41
CA ARG A 169 16.98 -15.71 2.71
C ARG A 169 16.54 -17.13 2.39
N GLY A 170 17.24 -17.80 1.48
CA GLY A 170 16.85 -19.10 0.98
C GLY A 170 17.64 -19.49 -0.26
N PRO A 171 17.22 -20.57 -0.95
CA PRO A 171 17.83 -20.93 -2.22
C PRO A 171 17.67 -19.78 -3.24
N GLN A 172 18.76 -19.48 -3.95
CA GLN A 172 18.83 -18.33 -4.83
C GLN A 172 17.80 -18.44 -5.96
N ILE A 173 16.96 -17.42 -6.10
CA ILE A 173 16.00 -17.26 -7.19
C ILE A 173 16.77 -16.87 -8.45
N ASN A 174 16.41 -17.47 -9.59
CA ASN A 174 16.93 -17.09 -10.90
C ASN A 174 16.48 -15.65 -11.22
N PRO A 175 17.41 -14.68 -11.27
CA PRO A 175 17.10 -13.27 -11.47
C PRO A 175 16.65 -12.93 -12.89
#